data_AF-A0AAE7EAP3-F1
#
_entry.id   AF-A0AAE7EAP3-F1
#
_cell.length_a   1.000
_cell.length_b   1.000
_cell.length_c   1.000
_cell.angle_alpha   90.00
_cell.angle_beta   90.00
_cell.angle_gamma   90.00
#
_symmetry.space_group_name_H-M   'P 1'
#
loop_
_entity.id
_entity.type
_entity.pdbx_description
1 polymer ?
#
loop_
_entity_poly.entity_id
_entity_poly.type
_entity_poly.pdbx_seq_one_letter_code
_entity_poly.pdbx_strand_id
1 'polypeptide(L)'
;MISNDIIASLVYKYMDMANEWPIDKIEKIFNFLDDLVLRINLIIEQNSKLSDEEFLKFIGNLPEKYSKIKNLDGTQTVLENNNYNKNLIDILKDRKFITSSKKFGKDNIRLYIKDYTN
;
A
#
# COMPACT_ATOMS: atom_id res chain seq x y z
N MET A 1 5.19 -30.50 -1.30
CA MET A 1 4.65 -29.44 -2.19
C MET A 1 5.22 -28.12 -1.67
N ILE A 2 5.85 -27.31 -2.52
CA ILE A 2 6.22 -25.94 -2.13
C ILE A 2 4.93 -25.12 -2.17
N SER A 3 4.64 -24.35 -1.13
CA SER A 3 3.43 -23.55 -1.03
C SER A 3 3.56 -22.24 -1.81
N ASN A 4 2.44 -21.71 -2.31
CA ASN A 4 2.42 -20.55 -3.21
C ASN A 4 2.94 -19.26 -2.54
N ASP A 5 2.77 -19.13 -1.24
CA ASP A 5 3.28 -18.03 -0.40
C ASP A 5 4.81 -18.00 -0.31
N ILE A 6 5.44 -19.17 -0.18
CA ILE A 6 6.90 -19.31 -0.22
C ILE A 6 7.41 -18.93 -1.61
N ILE A 7 6.73 -19.39 -2.67
CA ILE A 7 7.09 -19.04 -4.06
C ILE A 7 6.97 -17.52 -4.27
N ALA A 8 5.87 -16.90 -3.85
CA ALA A 8 5.65 -15.46 -4.03
C ALA A 8 6.69 -14.62 -3.26
N SER A 9 7.03 -15.03 -2.05
CA SER A 9 8.08 -14.36 -1.25
C SER A 9 9.46 -14.47 -1.91
N LEU A 10 9.80 -15.62 -2.49
CA LEU A 10 11.03 -15.82 -3.24
C LEU A 10 11.04 -15.01 -4.53
N VAL A 11 9.92 -14.99 -5.27
CA VAL A 11 9.78 -14.17 -6.48
C VAL A 11 9.98 -12.70 -6.13
N TYR A 12 9.31 -12.19 -5.10
CA TYR A 12 9.47 -10.80 -4.63
C TYR A 12 10.93 -10.50 -4.26
N LYS A 13 11.58 -11.39 -3.50
CA LYS A 13 12.98 -11.22 -3.07
C LYS A 13 13.97 -11.12 -4.24
N TYR A 14 13.73 -11.84 -5.32
CA TYR A 14 14.59 -11.87 -6.51
C TYR A 14 14.04 -11.05 -7.68
N MET A 15 12.93 -10.34 -7.47
CA MET A 15 12.34 -9.47 -8.48
C MET A 15 13.25 -8.27 -8.67
N ASP A 16 13.69 -8.06 -9.92
CA ASP A 16 14.40 -6.83 -10.27
C ASP A 16 13.40 -5.66 -10.31
N MET A 17 13.36 -4.91 -9.22
CA MET A 17 12.47 -3.77 -9.03
C MET A 17 12.80 -2.58 -9.96
N ALA A 18 13.99 -2.57 -10.56
CA ALA A 18 14.36 -1.55 -11.55
C ALA A 18 13.59 -1.74 -12.86
N ASN A 19 13.17 -2.97 -13.18
CA ASN A 19 12.41 -3.25 -14.39
C ASN A 19 10.91 -2.94 -14.21
N GLU A 20 10.24 -2.65 -15.32
CA GLU A 20 8.79 -2.56 -15.38
C GLU A 20 8.18 -3.95 -15.43
N TRP A 21 7.28 -4.25 -14.47
CA TRP A 21 6.56 -5.51 -14.43
C TRP A 21 5.11 -5.27 -14.85
N PRO A 22 4.53 -6.12 -15.71
CA PRO A 22 3.12 -6.01 -16.07
C PRO A 22 2.22 -6.02 -14.82
N ILE A 23 1.19 -5.18 -14.81
CA ILE A 23 0.29 -5.03 -13.67
C ILE A 23 -0.32 -6.35 -13.22
N ASP A 24 -0.72 -7.22 -14.15
CA ASP A 24 -1.25 -8.56 -13.87
C ASP A 24 -0.27 -9.44 -13.08
N LYS A 25 1.03 -9.24 -13.30
CA LYS A 25 2.09 -9.97 -12.61
C LYS A 25 2.28 -9.43 -11.19
N ILE A 26 2.24 -8.11 -11.03
CA ILE A 26 2.28 -7.46 -9.71
C ILE A 26 1.06 -7.90 -8.89
N GLU A 27 -0.13 -7.92 -9.49
CA GLU A 27 -1.37 -8.36 -8.84
C GLU A 27 -1.30 -9.82 -8.38
N LYS A 28 -0.77 -10.71 -9.21
CA LYS A 28 -0.53 -12.11 -8.82
C LYS A 28 0.42 -12.20 -7.62
N ILE A 29 1.58 -11.55 -7.68
CA ILE A 29 2.56 -11.59 -6.57
C ILE A 29 1.91 -11.06 -5.30
N PHE A 30 1.27 -9.89 -5.37
CA PHE A 30 0.60 -9.25 -4.25
C PHE A 30 -0.42 -10.18 -3.56
N ASN A 31 -1.26 -10.86 -4.34
CA ASN A 31 -2.29 -11.76 -3.82
C ASN A 31 -1.73 -13.03 -3.16
N PHE A 32 -0.53 -13.46 -3.53
CA PHE A 32 0.13 -14.63 -2.94
C PHE A 32 1.14 -14.31 -1.83
N LEU A 33 1.52 -13.05 -1.63
CA LEU A 33 2.35 -12.66 -0.49
C LEU A 33 1.52 -12.77 0.80
N ASP A 34 1.91 -13.57 1.78
CA ASP A 34 1.17 -13.65 3.05
C ASP A 34 1.54 -12.54 4.05
N ASP A 35 2.71 -11.93 3.87
CA ASP A 35 3.22 -10.91 4.76
C ASP A 35 2.74 -9.49 4.37
N LEU A 36 2.14 -8.80 5.33
CA LEU A 36 1.62 -7.44 5.15
C LEU A 36 2.72 -6.43 4.79
N VAL A 37 3.90 -6.55 5.39
CA VAL A 37 5.04 -5.65 5.14
C VAL A 37 5.51 -5.82 3.70
N LEU A 38 5.61 -7.06 3.21
CA LEU A 38 5.98 -7.35 1.82
C LEU A 38 4.94 -6.81 0.83
N ARG A 39 3.64 -6.95 1.13
CA ARG A 39 2.58 -6.36 0.30
C ARG A 39 2.70 -4.84 0.22
N ILE A 40 2.94 -4.16 1.35
CA ILE A 40 3.07 -2.70 1.38
C ILE A 40 4.34 -2.25 0.67
N ASN A 41 5.46 -2.93 0.88
CA ASN A 41 6.71 -2.62 0.20
C ASN A 41 6.58 -2.78 -1.32
N LEU A 42 5.91 -3.84 -1.79
CA LEU A 42 5.61 -4.02 -3.22
C LEU A 42 4.82 -2.83 -3.80
N ILE A 43 3.80 -2.33 -3.07
CA ILE A 43 3.04 -1.13 -3.48
C ILE A 43 3.97 0.10 -3.53
N ILE A 44 4.80 0.31 -2.51
CA ILE A 44 5.73 1.44 -2.42
C ILE A 44 6.72 1.41 -3.60
N GLU A 45 7.30 0.26 -3.89
CA GLU A 45 8.32 0.07 -4.93
C GLU A 45 7.75 0.21 -6.33
N GLN A 46 6.53 -0.25 -6.57
CA GLN A 46 5.87 -0.14 -7.87
C GLN A 46 5.06 1.14 -8.03
N ASN A 47 4.99 1.99 -7.00
CA ASN A 47 4.14 3.17 -6.96
C ASN A 47 4.24 4.03 -8.22
N SER A 48 5.44 4.39 -8.69
CA SER A 48 5.59 5.30 -9.85
C SER A 48 4.93 4.80 -11.14
N LYS A 49 4.62 3.50 -11.23
CA LYS A 49 4.04 2.84 -12.40
C LYS A 49 2.53 2.63 -12.28
N LEU A 50 1.97 2.79 -11.09
CA LEU A 50 0.54 2.59 -10.84
C LEU A 50 -0.23 3.87 -11.18
N SER A 51 -1.31 3.74 -11.94
CA SER A 51 -2.35 4.77 -11.97
C SER A 51 -2.97 4.94 -10.58
N ASP A 52 -3.67 6.05 -10.36
CA ASP A 52 -4.35 6.29 -9.09
C ASP A 52 -5.39 5.20 -8.79
N GLU A 53 -6.10 4.73 -9.81
CA GLU A 53 -7.09 3.66 -9.69
C GLU A 53 -6.44 2.32 -9.30
N GLU A 54 -5.36 1.93 -9.98
CA GLU A 54 -4.62 0.71 -9.66
C GLU A 54 -4.01 0.77 -8.25
N PHE A 55 -3.45 1.92 -7.88
CA PHE A 55 -2.90 2.14 -6.54
C PHE A 55 -3.98 1.93 -5.48
N LEU A 56 -5.14 2.58 -5.63
CA LEU A 56 -6.26 2.44 -4.69
C LEU A 56 -6.85 1.03 -4.70
N LYS A 57 -6.83 0.31 -5.82
CA LYS A 57 -7.20 -1.11 -5.90
C LYS A 57 -6.33 -1.95 -4.97
N PHE A 58 -5.00 -1.79 -5.03
CA PHE A 58 -4.07 -2.51 -4.15
C PHE A 58 -4.28 -2.15 -2.68
N ILE A 59 -4.42 -0.86 -2.37
CA ILE A 59 -4.70 -0.40 -1.00
C ILE A 59 -6.02 -1.00 -0.48
N GLY A 60 -7.04 -1.10 -1.32
CA GLY A 60 -8.32 -1.72 -0.99
C GLY A 60 -8.24 -3.20 -0.63
N ASN A 61 -7.20 -3.91 -1.09
CA ASN A 61 -6.98 -5.33 -0.82
C ASN A 61 -6.11 -5.58 0.42
N LEU A 62 -5.68 -4.52 1.12
CA LEU A 62 -4.99 -4.61 2.41
C LEU A 62 -6.00 -4.70 3.58
N PRO A 63 -5.54 -4.99 4.82
CA PRO A 63 -6.40 -4.98 5.99
C PRO A 63 -7.15 -3.65 6.19
N GLU A 64 -8.26 -3.71 6.95
CA GLU A 64 -9.24 -2.62 7.08
C GLU A 64 -8.65 -1.22 7.34
N LYS A 65 -7.60 -1.13 8.18
CA LYS A 65 -6.94 0.13 8.49
C LYS A 65 -6.32 0.84 7.27
N TYR A 66 -5.95 0.09 6.23
CA TYR A 66 -5.46 0.62 4.96
C TYR A 66 -6.59 0.76 3.95
N SER A 67 -7.46 -0.25 3.81
CA SER A 67 -8.47 -0.29 2.75
C SER A 67 -9.50 0.83 2.85
N LYS A 68 -9.73 1.41 4.03
CA LYS A 68 -10.55 2.64 4.19
C LYS A 68 -10.10 3.79 3.29
N ILE A 69 -8.80 3.89 3.01
CA ILE A 69 -8.23 4.95 2.17
C ILE A 69 -8.78 4.87 0.74
N LYS A 70 -9.15 3.67 0.25
CA LYS A 70 -9.72 3.47 -1.09
C LYS A 70 -11.00 4.27 -1.31
N ASN A 71 -11.81 4.46 -0.26
CA ASN A 71 -13.13 5.06 -0.39
C ASN A 71 -13.09 6.57 -0.59
N LEU A 72 -12.01 7.22 -0.14
CA LEU A 72 -11.81 8.65 -0.26
C LEU A 72 -13.05 9.46 0.20
N ASP A 73 -13.54 9.09 1.37
CA ASP A 73 -14.83 9.49 1.96
C ASP A 73 -14.67 10.55 3.07
N GLY A 74 -13.49 11.20 3.15
CA GLY A 74 -13.20 12.20 4.19
C GLY A 74 -13.00 11.64 5.60
N THR A 75 -13.05 10.31 5.78
CA THR A 75 -12.90 9.69 7.10
C THR A 75 -11.45 9.69 7.59
N GLN A 76 -11.22 9.07 8.75
CA GLN A 76 -9.91 8.96 9.36
C GLN A 76 -9.55 7.48 9.57
N THR A 77 -8.26 7.19 9.42
CA THR A 77 -7.71 5.89 9.80
C THR A 77 -6.40 6.06 10.57
N VAL A 78 -5.94 4.98 11.21
CA VAL A 78 -4.74 4.98 12.05
C VAL A 78 -3.83 3.85 11.60
N LEU A 79 -2.57 4.20 11.32
CA LEU A 79 -1.50 3.26 10.97
C LEU A 79 -0.43 3.27 12.05
N GLU A 80 0.32 2.18 12.15
CA GLU A 80 1.46 2.08 13.06
C GLU A 80 2.60 2.98 12.60
N ASN A 81 3.31 3.57 13.56
CA ASN A 81 4.45 4.45 13.35
C ASN A 81 5.73 3.65 13.09
N ASN A 82 5.79 3.01 11.91
CA ASN A 82 6.96 2.26 11.44
C ASN A 82 7.42 2.76 10.05
N ASN A 83 8.55 2.25 9.56
CA ASN A 83 9.20 2.80 8.37
C ASN A 83 8.39 2.61 7.09
N TYR A 84 7.85 1.41 6.85
CA TYR A 84 7.08 1.16 5.64
C TYR A 84 5.78 1.98 5.61
N ASN A 85 5.10 2.17 6.75
CA ASN A 85 3.92 3.03 6.82
C ASN A 85 4.25 4.50 6.60
N LYS A 86 5.41 4.99 7.07
CA LYS A 86 5.84 6.36 6.78
C LYS A 86 6.03 6.58 5.28
N ASN A 87 6.74 5.68 4.62
CA ASN A 87 6.96 5.73 3.18
C ASN A 87 5.63 5.67 2.41
N LEU A 88 4.71 4.79 2.81
CA LEU A 88 3.37 4.73 2.24
C LEU A 88 2.61 6.05 2.44
N ILE A 89 2.67 6.63 3.64
CA ILE A 89 2.00 7.90 3.96
C ILE A 89 2.53 9.05 3.10
N ASP A 90 3.83 9.09 2.83
CA ASP A 90 4.42 10.12 1.97
C ASP A 90 3.89 9.99 0.54
N ILE A 91 3.82 8.76 0.00
CA ILE A 91 3.18 8.49 -1.30
C ILE A 91 1.70 8.91 -1.31
N LEU A 92 0.95 8.60 -0.26
CA LEU A 92 -0.46 8.97 -0.15
C LEU A 92 -0.67 10.49 -0.15
N LYS A 93 0.27 11.26 0.41
CA LYS A 93 0.26 12.73 0.36
C LYS A 93 0.60 13.24 -1.04
N ASP A 94 1.65 12.69 -1.65
CA ASP A 94 2.11 13.10 -2.97
C ASP A 94 1.03 12.87 -4.04
N ARG A 95 0.32 11.74 -3.94
CA ARG A 95 -0.86 11.42 -4.75
C ARG A 95 -2.15 12.12 -4.33
N LYS A 96 -2.14 12.88 -3.25
CA LYS A 96 -3.29 13.62 -2.71
C LYS A 96 -4.48 12.74 -2.32
N PHE A 97 -4.25 11.50 -1.88
CA PHE A 97 -5.29 10.62 -1.32
C PHE A 97 -5.60 10.92 0.15
N ILE A 98 -4.66 11.56 0.85
CA ILE A 98 -4.87 12.09 2.19
C ILE A 98 -4.60 13.59 2.21
N THR A 99 -5.35 14.32 3.03
CA THR A 99 -5.17 15.77 3.21
C THR A 99 -4.04 16.08 4.18
N SER A 100 -3.88 15.23 5.21
CA SER A 100 -2.81 15.35 6.19
C SER A 100 -2.59 14.05 6.94
N SER A 101 -1.46 13.98 7.65
CA SER A 101 -1.22 12.97 8.67
C SER A 101 -0.62 13.62 9.92
N LYS A 102 -0.95 13.09 11.09
CA LYS A 102 -0.47 13.59 12.38
C LYS A 102 -0.08 12.42 13.27
N LYS A 103 1.00 12.59 14.04
CA LYS A 103 1.38 11.63 15.07
C LYS A 103 0.24 11.51 16.10
N PHE A 104 -0.14 10.29 16.43
CA PHE A 104 -1.22 9.98 17.36
C PHE A 104 -0.69 9.03 18.44
N GLY A 105 -0.28 9.58 19.58
CA GLY A 105 0.46 8.82 20.59
C GLY A 105 1.90 8.50 20.15
N LYS A 106 2.55 7.55 20.82
CA LYS A 106 3.95 7.18 20.55
C LYS A 106 4.08 6.33 19.28
N ASP A 107 3.18 5.37 19.12
CA ASP A 107 3.33 4.24 18.19
C ASP A 107 2.39 4.30 16.99
N ASN A 108 1.60 5.37 16.84
CA ASN A 108 0.64 5.48 15.74
C ASN A 108 0.66 6.83 15.02
N ILE A 109 0.16 6.81 13.79
CA ILE A 109 -0.03 7.96 12.91
C ILE A 109 -1.48 7.96 12.45
N ARG A 110 -2.19 9.06 12.68
CA ARG A 110 -3.55 9.28 12.18
C ARG A 110 -3.48 9.91 10.79
N LEU A 111 -4.26 9.37 9.87
CA LEU A 111 -4.41 9.84 8.50
C LEU A 111 -5.80 10.47 8.35
N TYR A 112 -5.85 11.58 7.62
CA TYR A 112 -7.09 12.28 7.26
C TYR A 112 -7.31 12.06 5.77
N ILE A 113 -8.24 11.17 5.43
CA ILE A 113 -8.48 10.74 4.05
C ILE A 113 -9.12 11.92 3.30
N LYS A 114 -8.74 12.10 2.02
CA LYS A 114 -9.36 13.11 1.17
C LYS A 114 -10.82 12.75 0.93
N ASP A 115 -11.68 13.75 0.91
CA ASP A 115 -13.06 13.61 0.47
C ASP A 115 -13.15 13.91 -1.03
N TYR A 116 -13.68 12.98 -1.83
CA TYR A 116 -13.98 13.21 -3.25
C TYR A 116 -15.31 13.94 -3.46
N THR A 117 -16.06 14.22 -2.39
CA THR A 117 -17.28 15.03 -2.45
C THR A 117 -16.93 16.51 -2.59
N ASN A 118 -16.51 16.92 -3.80
CA ASN A 118 -16.62 18.28 -4.38
C ASN A 118 -16.28 18.27 -5.87
#